data_AF-A0A8B8AJS5-F1
#
_entry.id   AF-A0A8B8AJS5-F1
#
_cell.length_a   1.000
_cell.length_b   1.000
_cell.length_c   1.000
_cell.angle_alpha   90.00
_cell.angle_beta   90.00
_cell.angle_gamma   90.00
#
_symmetry.space_group_name_H-M   'P 1'
#
loop_
_entity.id
_entity.type
_entity.pdbx_description
1 polymer ?
#
loop_
_entity_poly.entity_id
_entity_poly.type
_entity_poly.pdbx_seq_one_letter_code
_entity_poly.pdbx_strand_id
1 'polypeptide(L)'
;MSNPIVRVILILVGIVFLKSNGNHREVLATRTANRRVRDCPQDEKEWRKASKRLNCSDDAFSSVNRYHCLPADNLTTLIEFCYKRTRLQVIRGLCMVFIERIDIVNHYRCSKFNEGCPNTRYYSDEMYKFPACLEINPTQRCYKAEASCQQSTRVITDVQNTTLSTVGDDTKLREVLATRTANRRVRDCPQDEKEWRKASKRLNCSDDAFSSVNRYHCLPADNLTTLIEFCYKRTRVLVIDGLCMVFIEGRDIVNPYKCSKFKEGCPNRWYFTDEMYKFPACLEIDPTQRCYKAEASCQQSTRFKTDDPNTTLSTLGNYVSYSSATGWSFTKLRKFRRYVVLRILTS
;
A
#
# COMPACT_ATOMS: atom_id res chain seq x y z
N MET A 1 -49.24 -58.87 -10.84
CA MET A 1 -48.89 -59.09 -9.42
C MET A 1 -47.47 -58.59 -9.23
N SER A 2 -47.31 -57.40 -8.63
CA SER A 2 -46.03 -56.74 -8.45
C SER A 2 -46.00 -56.12 -7.05
N ASN A 3 -44.88 -56.32 -6.38
CA ASN A 3 -44.68 -56.44 -4.93
C ASN A 3 -44.83 -55.10 -4.16
N PRO A 4 -45.56 -55.01 -3.03
CA PRO A 4 -45.85 -53.75 -2.34
C PRO A 4 -44.71 -53.19 -1.47
N ILE A 5 -43.52 -53.81 -1.44
CA ILE A 5 -42.43 -53.40 -0.54
C ILE A 5 -41.54 -52.28 -1.12
N VAL A 6 -41.62 -51.98 -2.42
CA VAL A 6 -40.72 -51.01 -3.07
C VAL A 6 -41.24 -49.56 -3.06
N ARG A 7 -42.50 -49.32 -2.65
CA ARG A 7 -43.07 -47.95 -2.58
C ARG A 7 -42.83 -47.23 -1.24
N VAL A 8 -42.36 -47.92 -0.20
CA VAL A 8 -42.18 -47.31 1.14
C VAL A 8 -40.76 -46.74 1.35
N ILE A 9 -39.76 -47.18 0.59
CA ILE A 9 -38.37 -46.73 0.79
C ILE A 9 -38.05 -45.43 0.04
N LEU A 10 -38.75 -45.10 -1.05
CA LEU A 10 -38.55 -43.83 -1.77
C LEU A 10 -39.21 -42.62 -1.11
N ILE A 11 -40.07 -42.83 -0.10
CA ILE A 11 -40.73 -41.73 0.63
C ILE A 11 -39.93 -41.31 1.88
N LEU A 12 -39.05 -42.17 2.42
CA LEU A 12 -38.22 -41.82 3.59
C LEU A 12 -36.87 -41.17 3.26
N VAL A 13 -36.37 -41.28 2.03
CA VAL A 13 -35.19 -40.51 1.57
C VAL A 13 -35.58 -39.10 1.07
N GLY A 14 -36.88 -38.87 0.78
CA GLY A 14 -37.43 -37.57 0.38
C GLY A 14 -37.85 -36.63 1.51
N ILE A 15 -37.73 -37.03 2.78
CA ILE A 15 -38.17 -36.22 3.95
C ILE A 15 -36.99 -35.61 4.75
N VAL A 16 -35.73 -35.76 4.29
CA VAL A 16 -34.58 -35.04 4.88
C VAL A 16 -34.32 -33.69 4.21
N PHE A 17 -34.97 -33.39 3.10
CA PHE A 17 -34.93 -32.06 2.47
C PHE A 17 -36.33 -31.47 2.47
N LEU A 18 -36.65 -30.69 3.51
CA LEU A 18 -37.47 -29.45 3.48
C LEU A 18 -38.06 -29.16 4.88
N LYS A 19 -37.33 -28.40 5.71
CA LYS A 19 -37.87 -27.24 6.46
C LYS A 19 -36.82 -26.57 7.32
N SER A 20 -36.23 -25.50 6.79
CA SER A 20 -36.18 -24.23 7.51
C SER A 20 -36.27 -23.11 6.49
N ASN A 21 -37.50 -22.90 5.98
CA ASN A 21 -37.87 -21.64 5.36
C ASN A 21 -38.17 -20.66 6.51
N GLY A 22 -37.15 -19.92 6.90
CA GLY A 22 -37.28 -18.74 7.76
C GLY A 22 -36.84 -17.51 6.97
N ASN A 23 -37.82 -16.83 6.38
CA ASN A 23 -37.77 -15.48 5.83
C ASN A 23 -36.54 -15.03 5.03
N HIS A 24 -36.80 -14.86 3.74
CA HIS A 24 -36.24 -13.82 2.89
C HIS A 24 -36.28 -12.47 3.63
N ARG A 25 -35.22 -12.18 4.39
CA ARG A 25 -34.80 -10.81 4.63
C ARG A 25 -33.57 -10.64 3.77
N GLU A 26 -33.84 -10.17 2.57
CA GLU A 26 -32.94 -9.33 1.80
C GLU A 26 -32.54 -8.16 2.72
N VAL A 27 -31.58 -8.41 3.63
CA VAL A 27 -30.81 -7.35 4.22
C VAL A 27 -29.69 -7.15 3.24
N LEU A 28 -29.94 -6.20 2.34
CA LEU A 28 -28.91 -5.39 1.72
C LEU A 28 -28.03 -4.79 2.83
N ALA A 29 -27.18 -5.60 3.46
CA ALA A 29 -26.18 -5.15 4.42
C ALA A 29 -24.97 -4.69 3.62
N THR A 30 -25.17 -3.56 2.94
CA THR A 30 -24.25 -2.43 2.91
C THR A 30 -22.79 -2.76 3.22
N ARG A 31 -21.95 -2.70 2.18
CA ARG A 31 -20.58 -2.13 2.19
C ARG A 31 -19.83 -2.41 3.50
N THR A 32 -18.94 -3.42 3.50
CA THR A 32 -18.11 -3.81 4.67
C THR A 32 -17.69 -2.57 5.47
N ALA A 33 -18.36 -2.37 6.59
CA ALA A 33 -18.56 -1.07 7.20
C ALA A 33 -17.45 -0.81 8.21
N ASN A 34 -16.40 -0.13 7.79
CA ASN A 34 -15.48 0.52 8.71
C ASN A 34 -16.34 1.43 9.62
N ARG A 35 -16.44 1.09 10.91
CA ARG A 35 -17.30 1.79 11.87
C ARG A 35 -16.43 2.59 12.82
N ARG A 36 -16.74 3.87 13.00
CA ARG A 36 -16.12 4.69 14.02
C ARG A 36 -16.61 4.28 15.40
N VAL A 37 -15.68 4.14 16.34
CA VAL A 37 -15.94 3.78 17.73
C VAL A 37 -15.27 4.78 18.67
N ARG A 38 -15.79 4.85 19.89
CA ARG A 38 -15.19 5.67 20.95
C ARG A 38 -13.97 5.01 21.55
N ASP A 39 -14.08 3.71 21.78
CA ASP A 39 -13.08 2.89 22.45
C ASP A 39 -12.88 1.59 21.67
N CYS A 40 -11.63 1.15 21.60
CA CYS A 40 -11.28 -0.18 21.11
C CYS A 40 -11.24 -1.18 22.28
N PRO A 41 -11.39 -2.49 21.99
CA PRO A 41 -11.20 -3.54 22.98
C PRO A 41 -9.86 -3.42 23.72
N GLN A 42 -9.89 -3.57 25.03
CA GLN A 42 -8.71 -3.48 25.90
C GLN A 42 -8.13 -4.85 26.26
N ASP A 43 -8.86 -5.93 25.96
CA ASP A 43 -8.43 -7.30 26.20
C ASP A 43 -8.98 -8.28 25.14
N GLU A 44 -8.56 -9.54 25.24
CA GLU A 44 -8.97 -10.59 24.30
C GLU A 44 -10.47 -10.90 24.38
N LYS A 45 -11.08 -10.79 25.57
CA LYS A 45 -12.50 -11.09 25.79
C LYS A 45 -13.36 -10.04 25.09
N GLU A 46 -13.04 -8.77 25.25
CA GLU A 46 -13.67 -7.66 24.54
C GLU A 46 -13.44 -7.76 23.05
N TRP A 47 -12.21 -8.09 22.63
CA TRP A 47 -11.85 -8.26 21.22
C TRP A 47 -12.71 -9.35 20.57
N ARG A 48 -12.86 -10.49 21.23
CA ARG A 48 -13.67 -11.60 20.73
C ARG A 48 -15.15 -11.25 20.66
N LYS A 49 -15.66 -10.50 21.65
CA LYS A 49 -17.04 -9.99 21.65
C LYS A 49 -17.28 -9.02 20.48
N ALA A 50 -16.34 -8.11 20.22
CA ALA A 50 -16.42 -7.16 19.12
C ALA A 50 -16.30 -7.85 17.75
N SER A 51 -15.38 -8.83 17.63
CA SER A 51 -15.23 -9.67 16.44
C SER A 51 -16.52 -10.38 16.06
N LYS A 52 -17.14 -11.07 17.04
CA LYS A 52 -18.44 -11.74 16.85
C LYS A 52 -19.56 -10.78 16.48
N ARG A 53 -19.58 -9.58 17.09
CA ARG A 53 -20.58 -8.54 16.76
C ARG A 53 -20.48 -8.07 15.31
N LEU A 54 -19.29 -8.05 14.71
CA LEU A 54 -19.07 -7.67 13.31
C LEU A 54 -19.05 -8.86 12.34
N ASN A 55 -19.29 -10.09 12.82
CA ASN A 55 -19.14 -11.32 12.04
C ASN A 55 -17.75 -11.45 11.37
N CYS A 56 -16.70 -10.98 12.04
CA CYS A 56 -15.33 -11.24 11.63
C CYS A 56 -14.96 -12.70 11.99
N SER A 57 -13.96 -13.26 11.30
CA SER A 57 -13.45 -14.59 11.61
C SER A 57 -12.75 -14.58 12.98
N ASP A 58 -13.17 -15.47 13.88
CA ASP A 58 -12.52 -15.75 15.16
C ASP A 58 -11.81 -17.12 15.19
N ASP A 59 -11.86 -17.86 14.08
CA ASP A 59 -11.15 -19.12 13.90
C ASP A 59 -9.64 -18.88 13.98
N ALA A 60 -8.97 -19.52 14.95
CA ALA A 60 -7.53 -19.41 15.18
C ALA A 60 -6.68 -19.71 13.93
N PHE A 61 -7.16 -20.56 13.01
CA PHE A 61 -6.45 -20.96 11.80
C PHE A 61 -6.67 -20.02 10.61
N SER A 62 -7.79 -19.31 10.56
CA SER A 62 -8.12 -18.39 9.46
C SER A 62 -7.32 -17.10 9.54
N SER A 63 -6.24 -16.94 8.79
CA SER A 63 -5.42 -15.71 8.86
C SER A 63 -6.09 -14.46 8.27
N VAL A 64 -7.28 -14.59 7.68
CA VAL A 64 -8.01 -13.53 6.96
C VAL A 64 -9.32 -13.16 7.67
N ASN A 65 -9.88 -12.01 7.31
CA ASN A 65 -11.15 -11.49 7.85
C ASN A 65 -11.14 -11.31 9.39
N ARG A 66 -9.98 -11.00 9.96
CA ARG A 66 -9.80 -10.83 11.42
C ARG A 66 -10.28 -9.46 11.88
N TYR A 67 -10.91 -9.40 13.06
CA TYR A 67 -11.30 -8.13 13.66
C TYR A 67 -10.09 -7.24 13.95
N HIS A 68 -10.19 -5.97 13.57
CA HIS A 68 -9.25 -4.93 13.91
C HIS A 68 -10.01 -3.73 14.48
N CYS A 69 -9.38 -3.06 15.44
CA CYS A 69 -9.79 -1.74 15.91
C CYS A 69 -8.55 -0.88 16.02
N LEU A 70 -8.46 0.16 15.18
CA LEU A 70 -7.24 0.95 15.00
C LEU A 70 -7.56 2.45 15.00
N PRO A 71 -6.66 3.31 15.48
CA PRO A 71 -6.73 4.74 15.23
C PRO A 71 -6.69 5.06 13.73
N ALA A 72 -7.49 6.02 13.30
CA ALA A 72 -7.31 6.65 12.01
C ALA A 72 -5.92 7.31 11.92
N ASP A 73 -5.32 7.40 10.73
CA ASP A 73 -3.98 7.96 10.52
C ASP A 73 -3.85 9.44 10.91
N ASN A 74 -4.98 10.14 10.99
CA ASN A 74 -5.06 11.52 11.49
C ASN A 74 -5.31 11.63 13.00
N LEU A 75 -5.39 10.50 13.71
CA LEU A 75 -5.61 10.38 15.16
C LEU A 75 -6.86 11.11 15.67
N THR A 76 -7.90 11.20 14.84
CA THR A 76 -9.18 11.86 15.21
C THR A 76 -10.25 10.88 15.71
N THR A 77 -10.11 9.59 15.42
CA THR A 77 -11.12 8.58 15.76
C THR A 77 -10.50 7.19 15.76
N LEU A 78 -11.20 6.23 16.36
CA LEU A 78 -10.91 4.80 16.29
C LEU A 78 -11.87 4.16 15.30
N ILE A 79 -11.39 3.19 14.54
CA ILE A 79 -12.14 2.53 13.48
C ILE A 79 -12.05 1.03 13.70
N GLU A 80 -13.21 0.40 13.82
CA GLU A 80 -13.32 -1.05 13.84
C GLU A 80 -13.79 -1.60 12.48
N PHE A 81 -13.23 -2.74 12.09
CA PHE A 81 -13.52 -3.40 10.82
C PHE A 81 -13.04 -4.85 10.82
N CYS A 82 -13.56 -5.66 9.89
CA CYS A 82 -12.98 -6.97 9.58
C CYS A 82 -11.91 -6.79 8.50
N TYR A 83 -10.66 -7.08 8.84
CA TYR A 83 -9.56 -6.97 7.90
C TYR A 83 -9.57 -8.16 6.95
N LYS A 84 -9.98 -7.93 5.70
CA LYS A 84 -10.17 -8.97 4.68
C LYS A 84 -8.89 -9.66 4.21
N ARG A 85 -7.73 -9.18 4.64
CA ARG A 85 -6.42 -9.70 4.25
C ARG A 85 -5.79 -10.51 5.39
N THR A 86 -4.70 -11.19 5.08
CA THR A 86 -3.88 -11.90 6.05
C THR A 86 -3.41 -10.94 7.14
N ARG A 87 -3.62 -11.32 8.41
CA ARG A 87 -3.10 -10.59 9.57
C ARG A 87 -1.60 -10.36 9.42
N LEU A 88 -1.16 -9.15 9.76
CA LEU A 88 0.23 -8.73 9.60
C LEU A 88 1.00 -9.04 10.88
N GLN A 89 2.27 -9.43 10.76
CA GLN A 89 3.15 -9.46 11.93
C GLN A 89 3.78 -8.08 12.11
N VAL A 90 3.48 -7.45 13.23
CA VAL A 90 3.98 -6.13 13.62
C VAL A 90 5.22 -6.31 14.49
N ILE A 91 6.27 -5.53 14.22
CA ILE A 91 7.48 -5.57 15.01
C ILE A 91 7.40 -4.61 16.21
N ARG A 92 8.27 -4.82 17.20
CA ARG A 92 8.44 -3.91 18.34
C ARG A 92 8.67 -2.45 17.90
N GLY A 93 8.22 -1.51 18.72
CA GLY A 93 8.37 -0.07 18.51
C GLY A 93 7.31 0.56 17.62
N LEU A 94 6.30 -0.22 17.18
CA LEU A 94 5.27 0.20 16.23
C LEU A 94 3.86 -0.08 16.76
N CYS A 95 3.00 0.93 16.68
CA CYS A 95 1.53 0.79 16.74
C CYS A 95 0.98 0.68 15.31
N MET A 96 -0.27 0.22 15.12
CA MET A 96 -0.92 0.24 13.81
C MET A 96 -1.96 1.36 13.73
N VAL A 97 -2.12 1.91 12.55
CA VAL A 97 -3.10 2.95 12.21
C VAL A 97 -3.81 2.60 10.92
N PHE A 98 -4.99 3.16 10.71
CA PHE A 98 -5.80 2.95 9.52
C PHE A 98 -5.90 4.22 8.68
N ILE A 99 -5.50 4.14 7.41
CA ILE A 99 -5.56 5.27 6.47
C ILE A 99 -6.90 5.21 5.72
N GLU A 100 -7.92 5.92 6.23
CA GLU A 100 -9.29 5.90 5.69
C GLU A 100 -9.36 6.21 4.19
N ARG A 101 -8.59 7.21 3.71
CA ARG A 101 -8.62 7.68 2.31
C ARG A 101 -8.26 6.60 1.27
N ILE A 102 -7.55 5.56 1.68
CA ILE A 102 -7.07 4.50 0.79
C ILE A 102 -7.34 3.08 1.32
N ASP A 103 -8.07 2.95 2.44
CA ASP A 103 -8.50 1.67 3.03
C ASP A 103 -7.31 0.71 3.33
N ILE A 104 -6.24 1.24 3.93
CA ILE A 104 -5.05 0.43 4.29
C ILE A 104 -4.70 0.54 5.77
N VAL A 105 -4.10 -0.53 6.29
CA VAL A 105 -3.46 -0.56 7.59
C VAL A 105 -1.99 -0.18 7.43
N ASN A 106 -1.51 0.74 8.26
CA ASN A 106 -0.12 1.19 8.30
C ASN A 106 0.37 1.17 9.76
N HIS A 107 1.59 1.66 10.00
CA HIS A 107 2.22 1.70 11.32
C HIS A 107 2.56 3.13 11.76
N TYR A 108 2.58 3.31 13.08
CA TYR A 108 3.01 4.52 13.77
C TYR A 108 4.17 4.18 14.71
N ARG A 109 5.25 4.99 14.69
CA ARG A 109 6.41 4.76 15.57
C ARG A 109 6.14 5.40 16.93
N CYS A 110 5.93 4.57 17.94
CA CYS A 110 5.66 5.02 19.31
C CYS A 110 6.94 5.33 20.13
N SER A 111 8.05 5.71 19.48
CA SER A 111 9.30 6.04 20.16
C SER A 111 9.21 7.31 21.02
N LYS A 112 8.15 8.10 20.84
CA LYS A 112 7.85 9.30 21.64
C LYS A 112 6.92 9.01 22.83
N PHE A 113 6.49 7.76 22.97
CA PHE A 113 5.66 7.37 24.10
C PHE A 113 6.54 7.32 25.35
N ASN A 114 6.01 7.80 26.46
CA ASN A 114 6.65 7.63 27.76
C ASN A 114 6.70 6.15 28.15
N GLU A 115 5.64 5.41 27.83
CA GLU A 115 5.50 3.98 28.12
C GLU A 115 4.45 3.30 27.21
N GLY A 116 4.36 1.97 27.27
CA GLY A 116 3.32 1.21 26.56
C GLY A 116 3.56 0.99 25.06
N CYS A 117 4.67 1.47 24.51
CA CYS A 117 5.09 1.14 23.15
C CYS A 117 5.47 -0.35 23.06
N PRO A 118 4.98 -1.12 22.06
CA PRO A 118 5.21 -2.56 21.99
C PRO A 118 6.70 -2.91 22.00
N ASN A 119 7.14 -3.78 22.91
CA ASN A 119 8.54 -4.22 23.01
C ASN A 119 8.80 -5.59 22.36
N THR A 120 7.73 -6.31 21.98
CA THR A 120 7.75 -7.61 21.32
C THR A 120 7.05 -7.57 19.96
N ARG A 121 7.20 -8.64 19.17
CA ARG A 121 6.41 -8.81 17.94
C ARG A 121 5.00 -9.27 18.31
N TYR A 122 4.01 -8.84 17.55
CA TYR A 122 2.60 -9.19 17.75
C TYR A 122 1.87 -9.25 16.41
N TYR A 123 0.70 -9.87 16.36
CA TYR A 123 -0.13 -9.82 15.15
C TYR A 123 -1.00 -8.57 15.12
N SER A 124 -1.35 -8.07 13.93
CA SER A 124 -2.10 -6.82 13.78
C SER A 124 -3.49 -6.85 14.42
N ASP A 125 -4.09 -8.03 14.55
CA ASP A 125 -5.35 -8.26 15.26
C ASP A 125 -5.19 -8.29 16.79
N GLU A 126 -3.96 -8.30 17.30
CA GLU A 126 -3.64 -8.35 18.73
C GLU A 126 -3.31 -6.98 19.33
N MET A 127 -3.74 -5.89 18.68
CA MET A 127 -3.47 -4.52 19.14
C MET A 127 -4.00 -4.24 20.55
N TYR A 128 -5.06 -4.92 20.96
CA TYR A 128 -5.63 -4.82 22.32
C TYR A 128 -4.61 -5.14 23.42
N LYS A 129 -3.53 -5.89 23.11
CA LYS A 129 -2.43 -6.15 24.05
C LYS A 129 -1.58 -4.91 24.35
N PHE A 130 -1.75 -3.82 23.59
CA PHE A 130 -0.99 -2.59 23.71
C PHE A 130 -1.93 -1.36 23.79
N PRO A 131 -2.60 -1.13 24.94
CA PRO A 131 -3.56 -0.05 25.13
C PRO A 131 -3.05 1.35 24.74
N ALA A 132 -1.77 1.65 25.00
CA ALA A 132 -1.16 2.92 24.62
C ALA A 132 -1.24 3.20 23.09
N CYS A 133 -1.29 2.15 22.26
CA CYS A 133 -1.48 2.26 20.81
C CYS A 133 -2.94 2.48 20.38
N LEU A 134 -3.89 2.43 21.31
CA LEU A 134 -5.33 2.65 21.10
C LEU A 134 -5.82 3.95 21.75
N GLU A 135 -5.03 4.51 22.67
CA GLU A 135 -5.38 5.72 23.40
C GLU A 135 -4.92 7.00 22.69
N ILE A 136 -5.86 7.66 22.02
CA ILE A 136 -5.64 8.93 21.32
C ILE A 136 -6.34 10.10 22.01
N ASN A 137 -5.85 11.31 21.78
CA ASN A 137 -6.55 12.57 22.03
C ASN A 137 -7.02 13.12 20.67
N PRO A 138 -8.32 12.96 20.31
CA PRO A 138 -8.85 13.43 19.03
C PRO A 138 -8.68 14.93 18.77
N THR A 139 -8.74 15.75 19.81
CA THR A 139 -8.64 17.21 19.71
C THR A 139 -7.22 17.64 19.34
N GLN A 140 -6.23 17.04 19.98
CA GLN A 140 -4.81 17.34 19.75
C GLN A 140 -4.17 16.46 18.67
N ARG A 141 -4.89 15.43 18.20
CA ARG A 141 -4.45 14.47 17.18
C ARG A 141 -3.12 13.81 17.52
N CYS A 142 -3.02 13.31 18.75
CA CYS A 142 -1.84 12.65 19.29
C CYS A 142 -2.22 11.44 20.13
N TYR A 143 -1.26 10.55 20.39
CA TYR A 143 -1.44 9.48 21.37
C TYR A 143 -1.27 10.01 22.78
N LYS A 144 -2.15 9.61 23.71
CA LYS A 144 -2.08 10.06 25.12
C LYS A 144 -0.77 9.69 25.81
N ALA A 145 -0.15 8.59 25.36
CA ALA A 145 1.14 8.11 25.85
C ALA A 145 2.32 8.99 25.39
N GLU A 146 2.16 9.89 24.43
CA GLU A 146 3.24 10.78 23.99
C GLU A 146 3.48 11.94 24.95
N ALA A 147 4.76 12.19 25.25
CA ALA A 147 5.18 13.31 26.09
C ALA A 147 4.58 14.66 25.63
N SER A 148 4.56 14.92 24.32
CA SER A 148 3.99 16.15 23.74
C SER A 148 2.47 16.25 23.86
N CYS A 149 1.77 15.11 23.93
CA CYS A 149 0.30 15.08 24.07
C CYS A 149 -0.13 15.45 25.51
N GLN A 150 0.73 15.19 26.50
CA GLN A 150 0.46 15.53 27.90
C GLN A 150 0.72 17.00 28.25
N GLN A 151 1.54 17.70 27.46
CA GLN A 151 1.94 19.08 27.76
C GLN A 151 0.82 20.08 27.53
N SER A 152 -0.13 19.84 26.60
CA SER A 152 -1.19 20.81 26.31
C SER A 152 -2.24 20.94 27.42
N THR A 153 -2.30 20.02 28.39
CA THR A 153 -3.17 20.16 29.58
C THR A 153 -2.52 20.99 30.69
N ARG A 154 -1.19 21.15 30.69
CA ARG A 154 -0.46 21.92 31.71
C ARG A 154 -0.33 23.41 31.38
N VAL A 155 -0.53 23.80 30.11
CA VAL A 155 -0.33 25.19 29.65
C VAL A 155 -1.47 26.15 30.08
N ILE A 156 -2.59 25.65 30.63
CA ILE A 156 -3.67 26.54 31.13
C ILE A 156 -3.46 27.00 32.59
N THR A 157 -2.55 26.38 33.35
CA THR A 157 -2.35 26.74 34.78
C THR A 157 -1.01 27.40 35.11
N ASP A 158 -0.10 27.58 34.16
CA ASP A 158 1.26 28.10 34.46
C ASP A 158 1.65 29.35 33.63
N VAL A 159 0.66 30.15 33.21
CA VAL A 159 0.90 31.51 32.71
C VAL A 159 0.85 32.48 33.89
N GLN A 160 1.83 32.37 34.80
CA GLN A 160 2.35 33.47 35.60
C GLN A 160 3.60 32.98 36.33
N ASN A 161 4.72 33.65 36.06
CA ASN A 161 6.06 33.44 36.62
C ASN A 161 6.93 32.40 35.88
N THR A 162 7.77 32.89 34.95
CA THR A 162 9.16 33.24 35.28
C THR A 162 9.90 33.67 34.01
N THR A 163 10.36 34.92 34.02
CA THR A 163 11.28 35.54 33.06
C THR A 163 12.74 35.14 33.33
N LEU A 164 13.53 35.06 32.25
CA LEU A 164 15.02 35.19 32.15
C LEU A 164 15.82 34.09 32.90
N SER A 165 16.89 33.47 32.42
CA SER A 165 17.80 33.55 31.26
C SER A 165 18.40 32.12 31.15
N THR A 166 19.11 31.65 30.12
CA THR A 166 20.47 32.07 29.77
C THR A 166 20.86 31.41 28.45
N VAL A 167 21.58 32.21 27.66
CA VAL A 167 22.41 31.88 26.50
C VAL A 167 23.47 30.83 26.88
N GLY A 168 23.77 29.89 25.98
CA GLY A 168 24.93 29.01 26.15
C GLY A 168 25.09 27.91 25.09
N ASP A 169 25.92 28.23 24.10
CA ASP A 169 26.87 27.36 23.38
C ASP A 169 26.49 26.76 22.01
N ASP A 170 26.75 27.58 20.99
CA ASP A 170 26.64 27.33 19.54
C ASP A 170 27.80 26.51 18.93
N THR A 171 28.67 25.90 19.72
CA THR A 171 29.90 25.29 19.18
C THR A 171 29.81 23.79 18.89
N LYS A 172 28.64 23.17 19.07
CA LYS A 172 28.38 21.75 18.69
C LYS A 172 27.63 21.58 17.36
N LEU A 173 27.25 22.69 16.72
CA LEU A 173 26.39 22.72 15.54
C LEU A 173 27.15 22.39 14.23
N ARG A 174 28.49 22.30 14.25
CA ARG A 174 29.29 22.01 13.04
C ARG A 174 29.81 20.58 12.91
N GLU A 175 29.65 19.73 13.93
CA GLU A 175 30.06 18.32 13.86
C GLU A 175 28.88 17.32 13.86
N VAL A 176 27.67 17.78 14.21
CA VAL A 176 26.43 16.97 14.13
C VAL A 176 25.79 16.98 12.72
N LEU A 177 26.29 17.82 11.79
CA LEU A 177 25.79 17.89 10.41
C LEU A 177 26.37 16.84 9.45
N ALA A 178 27.27 15.96 9.91
CA ALA A 178 27.96 14.96 9.09
C ALA A 178 27.39 13.52 9.17
N THR A 179 26.12 13.35 9.57
CA THR A 179 25.41 12.05 9.43
C THR A 179 24.03 12.19 8.79
N ARG A 180 23.90 13.09 7.80
CA ARG A 180 22.86 12.95 6.77
C ARG A 180 23.16 11.70 5.97
N THR A 181 22.44 10.62 6.25
CA THR A 181 22.38 9.45 5.39
C THR A 181 22.02 9.92 3.98
N ALA A 182 22.93 9.66 3.05
CA ALA A 182 22.98 10.29 1.74
C ALA A 182 21.85 9.79 0.84
N ASN A 183 20.67 10.38 0.96
CA ASN A 183 19.65 10.29 -0.08
C ASN A 183 20.26 10.92 -1.34
N ARG A 184 20.43 10.12 -2.39
CA ARG A 184 21.06 10.57 -3.63
C ARG A 184 20.02 10.63 -4.73
N ARG A 185 19.95 11.78 -5.41
CA ARG A 185 19.15 11.91 -6.63
C ARG A 185 19.82 11.15 -7.76
N VAL A 186 19.03 10.35 -8.46
CA VAL A 186 19.47 9.54 -9.60
C VAL A 186 18.59 9.81 -10.81
N ARG A 187 19.13 9.52 -12.00
CA ARG A 187 18.38 9.61 -13.25
C ARG A 187 17.46 8.40 -13.42
N ASP A 188 17.99 7.23 -13.10
CA ASP A 188 17.33 5.94 -13.28
C ASP A 188 17.52 5.10 -12.02
N CYS A 189 16.48 4.35 -11.67
CA CYS A 189 16.55 3.31 -10.65
C CYS A 189 17.02 1.97 -11.25
N PRO A 190 17.61 1.08 -10.44
CA PRO A 190 17.96 -0.26 -10.89
C PRO A 190 16.74 -1.02 -11.44
N GLN A 191 16.92 -1.69 -12.58
CA GLN A 191 15.81 -2.31 -13.33
C GLN A 191 15.57 -3.78 -12.95
N ASP A 192 16.52 -4.40 -12.28
CA ASP A 192 16.43 -5.79 -11.85
C ASP A 192 17.09 -6.02 -10.47
N GLU A 193 16.93 -7.23 -9.93
CA GLU A 193 17.48 -7.60 -8.62
C GLU A 193 19.00 -7.49 -8.57
N LYS A 194 19.70 -7.80 -9.68
CA LYS A 194 21.16 -7.79 -9.73
C LYS A 194 21.68 -6.36 -9.62
N GLU A 195 21.11 -5.44 -10.38
CA GLU A 195 21.43 -4.02 -10.29
C GLU A 195 21.03 -3.44 -8.93
N TRP A 196 19.86 -3.83 -8.41
CA TRP A 196 19.36 -3.39 -7.10
C TRP A 196 20.32 -3.77 -5.97
N ARG A 197 20.81 -5.02 -5.97
CA ARG A 197 21.82 -5.49 -5.00
C ARG A 197 23.16 -4.80 -5.19
N LYS A 198 23.58 -4.52 -6.43
CA LYS A 198 24.81 -3.75 -6.69
C LYS A 198 24.70 -2.32 -6.15
N ALA A 199 23.56 -1.68 -6.32
CA ALA A 199 23.30 -0.34 -5.79
C ALA A 199 23.21 -0.33 -4.26
N SER A 200 22.57 -1.34 -3.65
CA SER A 200 22.52 -1.57 -2.21
C SER A 200 23.92 -1.61 -1.59
N LYS A 201 24.80 -2.45 -2.14
CA LYS A 201 26.20 -2.57 -1.70
C LYS A 201 26.97 -1.27 -1.84
N ARG A 202 26.77 -0.55 -2.94
CA ARG A 202 27.42 0.75 -3.17
C ARG A 202 27.05 1.80 -2.13
N LEU A 203 25.84 1.75 -1.55
CA LEU A 203 25.38 2.64 -0.49
C LEU A 203 25.59 2.07 0.93
N ASN A 204 26.22 0.90 1.08
CA ASN A 204 26.31 0.19 2.36
C ASN A 204 24.95 -0.02 3.06
N CYS A 205 23.91 -0.29 2.27
CA CYS A 205 22.63 -0.71 2.83
C CYS A 205 22.72 -2.16 3.35
N SER A 206 21.81 -2.54 4.24
CA SER A 206 21.77 -3.90 4.80
C SER A 206 21.34 -4.91 3.74
N ASP A 207 22.22 -5.88 3.46
CA ASP A 207 21.95 -7.01 2.57
C ASP A 207 21.44 -8.26 3.32
N ASP A 208 21.35 -8.20 4.65
CA ASP A 208 20.89 -9.30 5.49
C ASP A 208 19.41 -9.61 5.19
N ALA A 209 19.13 -10.81 4.68
CA ALA A 209 17.80 -11.30 4.36
C ALA A 209 16.82 -11.19 5.56
N PHE A 210 17.32 -11.25 6.79
CA PHE A 210 16.53 -11.15 8.02
C PHE A 210 16.41 -9.72 8.55
N SER A 211 17.26 -8.80 8.09
CA SER A 211 17.14 -7.40 8.44
C SER A 211 15.92 -6.81 7.75
N SER A 212 14.98 -6.26 8.51
CA SER A 212 13.85 -5.55 7.95
C SER A 212 14.14 -4.07 7.72
N VAL A 213 15.27 -3.57 8.23
CA VAL A 213 15.64 -2.15 8.27
C VAL A 213 16.89 -1.88 7.45
N ASN A 214 17.12 -0.60 7.14
CA ASN A 214 18.28 -0.14 6.36
C ASN A 214 18.38 -0.80 4.97
N ARG A 215 17.23 -1.15 4.37
CA ARG A 215 17.16 -1.78 3.04
C ARG A 215 17.31 -0.74 1.94
N TYR A 216 18.02 -1.07 0.87
CA TYR A 216 18.11 -0.20 -0.30
C TYR A 216 16.74 0.03 -0.92
N HIS A 217 16.47 1.29 -1.23
CA HIS A 217 15.31 1.73 -1.98
C HIS A 217 15.76 2.69 -3.07
N CYS A 218 15.06 2.64 -4.19
CA CYS A 218 15.08 3.68 -5.20
C CYS A 218 13.64 3.97 -5.58
N LEU A 219 13.17 5.18 -5.28
CA LEU A 219 11.76 5.58 -5.43
C LEU A 219 11.66 6.98 -6.04
N PRO A 220 10.59 7.28 -6.79
CA PRO A 220 10.26 8.66 -7.13
C PRO A 220 10.04 9.52 -5.89
N ALA A 221 10.48 10.77 -5.95
CA ALA A 221 10.03 11.79 -5.01
C ALA A 221 8.51 11.97 -5.13
N ASP A 222 7.85 12.36 -4.04
CA ASP A 222 6.40 12.57 -3.99
C ASP A 222 5.87 13.63 -4.96
N ASN A 223 6.71 14.57 -5.38
CA ASN A 223 6.42 15.54 -6.43
C ASN A 223 6.75 15.06 -7.86
N LEU A 224 7.21 13.81 -8.02
CA LEU A 224 7.57 13.17 -9.29
C LEU A 224 8.58 13.96 -10.14
N THR A 225 9.48 14.71 -9.50
CA THR A 225 10.52 15.48 -10.20
C THR A 225 11.86 14.76 -10.31
N THR A 226 12.08 13.71 -9.51
CA THR A 226 13.36 12.99 -9.48
C THR A 226 13.17 11.62 -8.86
N LEU A 227 14.14 10.73 -9.09
CA LEU A 227 14.27 9.46 -8.40
C LEU A 227 15.31 9.62 -7.28
N ILE A 228 15.06 8.98 -6.15
CA ILE A 228 15.90 9.08 -4.96
C ILE A 228 16.29 7.67 -4.57
N GLU A 229 17.60 7.41 -4.54
CA GLU A 229 18.15 6.20 -3.93
C GLU A 229 18.62 6.48 -2.50
N PHE A 230 18.32 5.55 -1.60
CA PHE A 230 18.61 5.69 -0.18
C PHE A 230 18.57 4.34 0.54
N CYS A 231 19.22 4.25 1.70
CA CYS A 231 18.98 3.15 2.63
C CYS A 231 17.81 3.51 3.53
N TYR A 232 16.68 2.83 3.35
CA TYR A 232 15.50 3.09 4.16
C TYR A 232 15.70 2.55 5.57
N LYS A 233 15.92 3.46 6.51
CA LYS A 233 16.18 3.12 7.93
C LYS A 233 14.99 2.52 8.66
N ARG A 234 13.81 2.54 8.04
CA ARG A 234 12.59 1.94 8.60
C ARG A 234 12.41 0.53 8.08
N THR A 235 11.44 -0.17 8.64
CA THR A 235 11.07 -1.49 8.19
C THR A 235 10.56 -1.44 6.76
N ARG A 236 11.01 -2.36 5.90
CA ARG A 236 10.45 -2.55 4.57
C ARG A 236 8.93 -2.67 4.66
N VAL A 237 8.24 -1.98 3.76
CA VAL A 237 6.78 -1.90 3.79
C VAL A 237 6.23 -2.95 2.83
N LEU A 238 5.17 -3.64 3.24
CA LEU A 238 4.41 -4.52 2.34
C LEU A 238 3.47 -3.63 1.52
N VAL A 239 3.66 -3.60 0.21
CA VAL A 239 2.84 -2.85 -0.73
C VAL A 239 1.81 -3.78 -1.34
N ILE A 240 0.57 -3.30 -1.41
CA ILE A 240 -0.55 -4.04 -1.99
C ILE A 240 -0.60 -3.83 -3.50
N ASP A 241 -1.29 -4.71 -4.22
CA ASP A 241 -1.58 -4.51 -5.63
C ASP A 241 -2.31 -3.18 -5.88
N GLY A 242 -2.14 -2.63 -7.08
CA GLY A 242 -2.70 -1.33 -7.47
C GLY A 242 -1.94 -0.11 -6.94
N LEU A 243 -0.84 -0.31 -6.18
CA LEU A 243 -0.05 0.78 -5.59
C LEU A 243 1.42 0.76 -6.01
N CYS A 244 1.91 1.91 -6.43
CA CYS A 244 3.34 2.26 -6.44
C CYS A 244 3.70 2.94 -5.10
N MET A 245 4.99 3.23 -4.88
CA MET A 245 5.43 4.00 -3.72
C MET A 245 6.28 5.20 -4.13
N VAL A 246 6.11 6.29 -3.39
CA VAL A 246 6.88 7.53 -3.52
C VAL A 246 7.57 7.86 -2.20
N PHE A 247 8.64 8.63 -2.26
CA PHE A 247 9.38 9.10 -1.10
C PHE A 247 9.10 10.57 -0.81
N ILE A 248 8.68 10.88 0.42
CA ILE A 248 8.42 12.25 0.88
C ILE A 248 9.69 12.78 1.56
N GLU A 249 10.49 13.56 0.83
CA GLU A 249 11.80 14.06 1.30
C GLU A 249 11.72 14.80 2.65
N GLY A 250 10.68 15.62 2.86
CA GLY A 250 10.52 16.42 4.10
C GLY A 250 10.18 15.60 5.34
N ARG A 251 9.77 14.34 5.19
CA ARG A 251 9.31 13.48 6.31
C ARG A 251 10.08 12.16 6.44
N ASP A 252 10.96 11.85 5.49
CA ASP A 252 11.68 10.58 5.41
C ASP A 252 10.73 9.37 5.54
N ILE A 253 9.64 9.41 4.76
CA ILE A 253 8.61 8.37 4.70
C ILE A 253 8.35 7.93 3.27
N VAL A 254 8.02 6.65 3.15
CA VAL A 254 7.54 6.05 1.91
C VAL A 254 6.01 6.02 1.94
N ASN A 255 5.37 6.60 0.92
CA ASN A 255 3.92 6.77 0.85
C ASN A 255 3.36 6.09 -0.40
N PRO A 256 2.19 5.44 -0.33
CA PRO A 256 1.59 4.81 -1.50
C PRO A 256 1.06 5.81 -2.52
N TYR A 257 1.13 5.42 -3.79
CA TYR A 257 0.56 6.10 -4.95
C TYR A 257 -0.37 5.14 -5.70
N LYS A 258 -1.62 5.54 -5.92
CA LYS A 258 -2.60 4.71 -6.66
C LYS A 258 -2.31 4.76 -8.16
N CYS A 259 -1.84 3.66 -8.75
CA CYS A 259 -1.51 3.57 -10.17
C CYS A 259 -2.70 3.11 -11.05
N SER A 260 -3.94 3.30 -10.60
CA SER A 260 -5.14 2.91 -11.35
C SER A 260 -5.31 3.62 -12.70
N LYS A 261 -4.55 4.70 -12.94
CA LYS A 261 -4.52 5.46 -14.19
C LYS A 261 -3.44 4.99 -15.17
N PHE A 262 -2.62 4.01 -14.78
CA PHE A 262 -1.60 3.45 -15.65
C PHE A 262 -2.30 2.62 -16.74
N LYS A 263 -1.80 2.72 -17.97
CA LYS A 263 -2.25 1.84 -19.06
C LYS A 263 -1.85 0.39 -18.80
N GLU A 264 -0.65 0.21 -18.26
CA GLU A 264 -0.06 -1.09 -17.94
C GLU A 264 1.04 -0.95 -16.88
N GLY A 265 1.52 -2.08 -16.33
CA GLY A 265 2.65 -2.12 -15.40
C GLY A 265 2.35 -1.71 -13.96
N CYS A 266 1.10 -1.33 -13.64
CA CYS A 266 0.66 -1.17 -12.25
C CYS A 266 0.71 -2.54 -11.53
N PRO A 267 1.25 -2.63 -10.30
CA PRO A 267 1.42 -3.91 -9.62
C PRO A 267 0.11 -4.68 -9.48
N ASN A 268 0.10 -5.96 -9.86
CA ASN A 268 -1.07 -6.84 -9.79
C ASN A 268 -0.99 -7.88 -8.67
N ARG A 269 0.05 -7.79 -7.84
CA ARG A 269 0.29 -8.61 -6.66
C ARG A 269 1.00 -7.77 -5.61
N TRP A 270 0.93 -8.22 -4.37
CA TRP A 270 1.69 -7.60 -3.28
C TRP A 270 3.20 -7.80 -3.48
N TYR A 271 3.98 -6.87 -2.93
CA TYR A 271 5.43 -6.89 -2.99
C TYR A 271 6.01 -6.07 -1.82
N PHE A 272 7.28 -6.26 -1.50
CA PHE A 272 7.93 -5.37 -0.52
C PHE A 272 8.50 -4.11 -1.19
N THR A 273 8.59 -3.00 -0.46
CA THR A 273 9.10 -1.74 -1.02
C THR A 273 10.53 -1.80 -1.54
N ASP A 274 11.35 -2.70 -0.99
CA ASP A 274 12.70 -3.00 -1.46
C ASP A 274 12.72 -3.94 -2.68
N GLU A 275 11.56 -4.24 -3.25
CA GLU A 275 11.36 -5.04 -4.46
C GLU A 275 10.68 -4.25 -5.58
N MET A 276 10.70 -2.92 -5.51
CA MET A 276 10.04 -2.04 -6.48
C MET A 276 10.53 -2.25 -7.92
N TYR A 277 11.78 -2.68 -8.12
CA TYR A 277 12.33 -3.03 -9.43
C TYR A 277 11.50 -4.09 -10.18
N LYS A 278 10.69 -4.90 -9.48
CA LYS A 278 9.75 -5.85 -10.10
C LYS A 278 8.62 -5.16 -10.87
N PHE A 279 8.44 -3.84 -10.70
CA PHE A 279 7.41 -3.04 -11.34
C PHE A 279 7.99 -1.75 -11.96
N PRO A 280 8.69 -1.85 -13.11
CA PRO A 280 9.39 -0.71 -13.73
C PRO A 280 8.51 0.51 -13.99
N ALA A 281 7.23 0.33 -14.33
CA ALA A 281 6.29 1.43 -14.52
C ALA A 281 6.15 2.33 -13.27
N CYS A 282 6.37 1.81 -12.07
CA CYS A 282 6.39 2.58 -10.82
C CYS A 282 7.70 3.36 -10.59
N LEU A 283 8.71 3.19 -11.45
CA LEU A 283 10.01 3.87 -11.41
C LEU A 283 10.20 4.83 -12.60
N GLU A 284 9.30 4.77 -13.58
CA GLU A 284 9.36 5.58 -14.80
C GLU A 284 8.49 6.84 -14.69
N ILE A 285 9.14 7.98 -14.45
CA ILE A 285 8.49 9.30 -14.36
C ILE A 285 8.92 10.22 -15.51
N ASP A 286 8.07 11.19 -15.83
CA ASP A 286 8.43 12.39 -16.59
C ASP A 286 8.57 13.56 -15.61
N PRO A 287 9.82 13.96 -15.24
CA PRO A 287 10.06 15.07 -14.32
C PRO A 287 9.47 16.42 -14.75
N THR A 288 9.32 16.64 -16.06
CA THR A 288 8.82 17.91 -16.62
C THR A 288 7.33 18.03 -16.40
N GLN A 289 6.61 16.94 -16.65
CA GLN A 289 5.16 16.86 -16.49
C GLN A 289 4.74 16.41 -15.09
N ARG A 290 5.69 15.96 -14.25
CA ARG A 290 5.47 15.46 -12.88
C ARG A 290 4.43 14.34 -12.84
N CYS A 291 4.59 13.35 -13.72
CA CYS A 291 3.69 12.21 -13.82
C CYS A 291 4.47 10.92 -14.10
N TYR A 292 3.82 9.79 -13.92
CA TYR A 292 4.35 8.50 -14.35
C TYR A 292 4.17 8.32 -15.86
N LYS A 293 5.19 7.86 -16.57
CA LYS A 293 5.13 7.64 -18.03
C LYS A 293 4.02 6.66 -18.42
N ALA A 294 3.69 5.72 -17.54
CA ALA A 294 2.63 4.74 -17.74
C ALA A 294 1.21 5.35 -17.66
N GLU A 295 1.04 6.56 -17.12
CA GLU A 295 -0.28 7.20 -17.03
C GLU A 295 -0.78 7.71 -18.37
N ALA A 296 -2.08 7.50 -18.61
CA ALA A 296 -2.72 7.94 -19.85
C ALA A 296 -2.58 9.45 -20.10
N SER A 297 -2.65 10.28 -19.05
CA SER A 297 -2.50 11.74 -19.12
C SER A 297 -1.07 12.18 -19.40
N CYS A 298 -0.06 11.44 -18.95
CA CYS A 298 1.36 11.79 -19.11
C CYS A 298 1.83 11.69 -20.58
N GLN A 299 1.12 10.90 -21.38
CA GLN A 299 1.41 10.65 -22.80
C GLN A 299 0.71 11.65 -23.75
N GLN A 300 -0.22 12.48 -23.26
CA GLN A 300 -0.99 13.37 -24.13
C GLN A 300 -0.25 14.67 -24.48
N SER A 301 0.75 15.09 -23.69
CA SER A 301 1.50 16.33 -23.94
C SER A 301 2.48 16.25 -25.11
N THR A 302 2.87 15.05 -25.57
CA THR A 302 3.81 14.91 -26.71
C THR A 302 3.12 15.00 -28.07
N ARG A 303 1.78 14.96 -28.14
CA ARG A 303 1.03 15.02 -29.42
C ARG A 303 0.66 16.42 -29.90
N PHE A 304 0.98 17.48 -29.15
CA PHE A 304 0.70 18.87 -29.56
C PHE A 304 1.95 19.68 -29.93
N LYS A 305 3.05 19.01 -30.33
CA LYS A 305 4.21 19.66 -30.96
C LYS A 305 4.47 19.13 -32.36
N THR A 306 3.47 19.25 -33.21
CA THR A 306 3.65 19.47 -34.65
C THR A 306 2.45 20.29 -35.07
N ASP A 307 2.67 21.59 -35.22
CA ASP A 307 2.11 22.43 -36.29
C ASP A 307 2.64 23.83 -36.03
N ASP A 308 3.86 24.04 -36.54
CA ASP A 308 4.39 25.35 -36.85
C ASP A 308 3.70 25.80 -38.16
N PRO A 309 2.79 26.79 -38.15
CA PRO A 309 2.11 27.21 -39.37
C PRO A 309 2.90 28.36 -39.97
N ASN A 310 4.07 28.08 -40.53
CA ASN A 310 4.78 29.07 -41.33
C ASN A 310 5.66 28.41 -42.39
N THR A 311 5.03 27.80 -43.40
CA THR A 311 5.68 27.64 -44.71
C THR A 311 4.65 27.68 -45.84
N THR A 312 4.48 28.88 -46.37
CA THR A 312 4.17 29.26 -47.77
C THR A 312 3.23 28.38 -48.61
N LEU A 313 2.05 28.98 -48.85
CA LEU A 313 1.10 28.68 -49.91
C LEU A 313 1.65 29.11 -51.28
N SER A 314 2.04 28.17 -52.12
CA SER A 314 2.03 28.34 -53.58
C SER A 314 2.26 27.00 -54.27
N THR A 315 1.21 26.43 -54.85
CA THR A 315 1.06 26.15 -56.31
C THR A 315 0.05 25.03 -56.51
N LEU A 316 -1.00 25.36 -57.26
CA LEU A 316 -2.02 24.45 -57.77
C LEU A 316 -1.43 23.32 -58.63
N GLY A 317 -2.04 22.14 -58.55
CA GLY A 317 -1.82 21.05 -59.50
C GLY A 317 -2.80 19.90 -59.29
N ASN A 318 -3.97 20.02 -59.91
CA ASN A 318 -4.98 18.96 -60.07
C ASN A 318 -4.37 17.62 -60.53
N TYR A 319 -4.94 16.48 -60.14
CA TYR A 319 -5.60 15.56 -61.09
C TYR A 319 -6.30 14.38 -60.38
N VAL A 320 -7.33 13.91 -61.07
CA VAL A 320 -8.39 12.98 -60.69
C VAL A 320 -7.96 11.50 -60.72
N SER A 321 -8.57 10.72 -59.83
CA SER A 321 -8.88 9.27 -59.84
C SER A 321 -8.48 8.43 -61.08
N TYR A 322 -7.89 7.23 -60.88
CA TYR A 322 -8.50 5.93 -61.23
C TYR A 322 -7.64 4.72 -60.79
N SER A 323 -8.28 3.56 -60.84
CA SER A 323 -7.99 2.28 -60.22
C SER A 323 -6.89 1.41 -60.82
N SER A 324 -6.57 0.35 -60.05
CA SER A 324 -6.35 -1.05 -60.44
C SER A 324 -5.00 -1.52 -61.03
N ALA A 325 -4.40 -2.43 -60.24
CA ALA A 325 -3.88 -3.75 -60.60
C ALA A 325 -2.48 -3.92 -61.22
N THR A 326 -1.90 -5.05 -60.82
CA THR A 326 -0.65 -5.73 -61.24
C THR A 326 0.60 -5.31 -60.46
N GLY A 327 1.39 -6.19 -59.85
CA GLY A 327 1.46 -7.65 -59.95
C GLY A 327 2.92 -8.05 -60.17
N TRP A 328 3.79 -7.94 -59.16
CA TRP A 328 5.17 -8.44 -59.24
C TRP A 328 5.47 -9.36 -58.04
N SER A 329 5.69 -10.63 -58.37
CA SER A 329 6.25 -11.69 -57.53
C SER A 329 7.75 -11.75 -57.77
N PHE A 330 8.55 -11.97 -56.73
CA PHE A 330 9.55 -13.04 -56.66
C PHE A 330 10.22 -13.06 -55.27
N THR A 331 9.92 -14.14 -54.53
CA THR A 331 10.83 -14.94 -53.67
C THR A 331 12.06 -14.31 -53.00
N LYS A 332 12.16 -14.46 -51.67
CA LYS A 332 13.12 -15.39 -51.02
C LYS A 332 12.84 -15.62 -49.53
N LEU A 333 12.71 -16.92 -49.17
CA LEU A 333 13.10 -17.66 -47.95
C LEU A 333 13.53 -16.85 -46.69
N ARG A 334 13.24 -17.24 -45.43
CA ARG A 334 13.19 -18.59 -44.84
C ARG A 334 12.74 -18.54 -43.36
N LYS A 335 12.00 -19.58 -42.95
CA LYS A 335 12.00 -20.28 -41.65
C LYS A 335 11.74 -19.49 -40.35
N PHE A 336 10.57 -19.73 -39.75
CA PHE A 336 10.49 -20.12 -38.33
C PHE A 336 9.54 -21.31 -38.19
N ARG A 337 10.08 -22.45 -37.73
CA ARG A 337 9.33 -23.68 -37.45
C ARG A 337 8.71 -23.58 -36.05
N ARG A 338 7.43 -23.90 -35.97
CA ARG A 338 6.64 -24.19 -34.76
C ARG A 338 7.17 -25.43 -34.02
N TYR A 339 6.89 -25.50 -32.72
CA TYR A 339 6.21 -26.56 -31.93
C TYR A 339 6.61 -26.34 -30.46
N VAL A 340 5.74 -26.42 -29.44
CA VAL A 340 4.88 -27.54 -28.97
C VAL A 340 3.81 -26.88 -28.05
N VAL A 341 2.50 -26.90 -28.32
CA VAL A 341 1.45 -27.94 -28.17
C VAL A 341 1.26 -28.52 -26.76
N LEU A 342 0.09 -28.15 -26.22
CA LEU A 342 -0.61 -28.53 -25.00
C LEU A 342 -0.83 -30.06 -24.88
N ARG A 343 -0.64 -30.63 -23.68
CA ARG A 343 -1.12 -31.96 -23.29
C ARG A 343 -2.41 -31.83 -22.48
N ILE A 344 -3.46 -32.54 -22.88
CA ILE A 344 -4.67 -32.83 -22.09
C ILE A 344 -5.08 -34.29 -22.35
N LEU A 345 -5.47 -34.95 -21.25
CA LEU A 345 -6.26 -36.19 -21.06
C LEU A 345 -5.62 -37.58 -21.26
N THR A 346 -5.71 -38.38 -20.19
CA THR A 346 -6.27 -39.75 -19.99
C THR A 346 -5.84 -40.20 -18.59
N SER A 347 -6.56 -40.91 -17.74
CA SER A 347 -7.89 -41.53 -17.67
C SER A 347 -8.24 -41.64 -16.18
#